data_AF-A0A973LJ59-F1
#
_entry.id   AF-A0A973LJ59-F1
#
_cell.length_a   1.000
_cell.length_b   1.000
_cell.length_c   1.000
_cell.angle_alpha   90.00
_cell.angle_beta   90.00
_cell.angle_gamma   90.00
#
_symmetry.space_group_name_H-M   'P 1'
#
loop_
_entity.id
_entity.type
_entity.pdbx_description
1 polymer ?
#
loop_
_entity_poly.entity_id
_entity_poly.type
_entity_poly.pdbx_seq_one_letter_code
_entity_poly.pdbx_strand_id
1 'polypeptide(L)'
;MKIEAAVHEEMKLAKRRLYEQHRDDPNFTGCGIGFRRRGGVVTDELVVIAMVVDKLPPGAVSRRRMLPATVSGTTGTYGVDVVQVGTVHAGAAPRTLAPLGLPTGGRGGPLNGTYAVPLQGCSISNANPAAYPDNTAHGSFGCLVVDSRDNSISMLSTNTVLGAAAPQLTTGDPIVQPATVDDGGTEFATVSYYVPLEPDVLNQVDVAAARLISQTSYTEEVADNLMPPISPDHPAVGVAVAWGMQGDCFLCRMDLSLAQLGLNLLAGGEAMTAPEVGVNIEKVGRTSGYTSSTIDAIDVQMTIHYLADVKHFPLAVDHYEFDDLIWSQYLFVDGDRGAVACVGGDGATLVSYPPASTCPLLATTQTYYALPNLSADNQLTNQIQKTFLSQSETGSLLIGTVYLNIDTFVTRLQQDTGTAYDQAAAQAAVQAYYSTYRDLIAAEMAAPDSTTTVSSTDADDAINLVLDITGYKYDSTTATYSVTGPYTVPEAQYAYVITYLLGTGMVGMTMQHAIAYMGQAAIYEFVYNTLLKVPTIDLP
;
A
#
# COMPACT_ATOMS: atom_id res chain seq x y z
N MET A 1 8.83 -11.90 22.02
CA MET A 1 8.83 -13.37 21.87
C MET A 1 10.01 -13.69 20.98
N LYS A 2 10.88 -14.62 21.36
CA LYS A 2 12.13 -14.86 20.62
C LYS A 2 12.00 -16.09 19.73
N ILE A 3 12.46 -15.97 18.48
CA ILE A 3 12.51 -17.09 17.55
C ILE A 3 13.84 -17.83 17.78
N GLU A 4 13.78 -19.11 18.12
CA GLU A 4 14.98 -19.93 18.27
C GLU A 4 15.67 -20.13 16.91
N ALA A 5 17.00 -20.05 16.87
CA ALA A 5 17.77 -20.09 15.62
C ALA A 5 17.47 -21.34 14.76
N ALA A 6 17.30 -22.51 15.37
CA ALA A 6 16.98 -23.74 14.64
C ALA A 6 15.59 -23.68 13.99
N VAL A 7 14.60 -23.11 14.69
CA VAL A 7 13.24 -22.91 14.16
C VAL A 7 13.24 -21.82 13.09
N HIS A 8 14.05 -20.78 13.26
CA HIS A 8 14.20 -19.69 12.29
C HIS A 8 14.69 -20.22 10.93
N GLU A 9 15.71 -21.08 10.91
CA GLU A 9 16.19 -21.70 9.67
C GLU A 9 15.13 -22.58 8.99
N GLU A 10 14.32 -23.30 9.77
CA GLU A 10 13.18 -24.05 9.20
C GLU A 10 12.12 -23.12 8.58
N MET A 11 11.82 -22.01 9.26
CA MET A 11 10.88 -21.00 8.80
C MET A 11 11.36 -20.31 7.53
N LYS A 12 12.67 -20.08 7.37
CA LYS A 12 13.24 -19.52 6.12
C LYS A 12 12.99 -20.44 4.94
N LEU A 13 13.11 -21.77 5.12
CA LEU A 13 12.75 -22.73 4.08
C LEU A 13 11.25 -22.73 3.77
N ALA A 14 10.41 -22.71 4.81
CA ALA A 14 8.95 -22.70 4.64
C ALA A 14 8.49 -21.43 3.91
N LYS A 15 9.01 -20.26 4.30
CA LYS A 15 8.82 -18.97 3.62
C LYS A 15 9.23 -19.04 2.15
N ARG A 16 10.44 -19.51 1.85
CA ARG A 16 10.95 -19.61 0.48
C ARG A 16 10.06 -20.46 -0.40
N ARG A 17 9.60 -21.62 0.10
CA ARG A 17 8.66 -22.50 -0.62
C ARG A 17 7.35 -21.79 -0.92
N LEU A 18 6.80 -21.04 0.04
CA LEU A 18 5.58 -20.27 -0.18
C LEU A 18 5.80 -19.19 -1.26
N TYR A 19 6.90 -18.45 -1.18
CA TYR A 19 7.24 -17.44 -2.17
C TYR A 19 7.38 -18.04 -3.58
N GLU A 20 8.18 -19.08 -3.74
CA GLU A 20 8.40 -19.76 -5.04
C GLU A 20 7.10 -20.28 -5.66
N GLN A 21 6.13 -20.71 -4.85
CA GLN A 21 4.85 -21.23 -5.33
C GLN A 21 3.88 -20.14 -5.79
N HIS A 22 4.03 -18.91 -5.29
CA HIS A 22 3.02 -17.85 -5.46
C HIS A 22 3.56 -16.54 -6.05
N ARG A 23 4.87 -16.38 -6.23
CA ARG A 23 5.51 -15.16 -6.77
C ARG A 23 4.97 -14.67 -8.12
N ASP A 24 4.41 -15.57 -8.93
CA ASP A 24 3.85 -15.23 -10.23
C ASP A 24 2.36 -14.81 -10.15
N ASP A 25 1.72 -14.90 -8.97
CA ASP A 25 0.37 -14.40 -8.76
C ASP A 25 0.40 -12.86 -8.56
N PRO A 26 -0.30 -12.07 -9.37
CA PRO A 26 -0.28 -10.60 -9.27
C PRO A 26 -0.84 -10.05 -7.96
N ASN A 27 -1.57 -10.84 -7.18
CA ASN A 27 -2.05 -10.46 -5.85
C ASN A 27 -1.10 -10.87 -4.73
N PHE A 28 -0.06 -11.65 -4.99
CA PHE A 28 0.94 -12.04 -3.99
C PHE A 28 2.16 -11.14 -4.11
N THR A 29 2.41 -10.33 -3.09
CA THR A 29 3.49 -9.33 -3.10
C THR A 29 4.75 -9.83 -2.43
N GLY A 30 4.61 -10.69 -1.42
CA GLY A 30 5.75 -11.23 -0.67
C GLY A 30 5.36 -12.07 0.52
N CYS A 31 6.36 -12.44 1.32
CA CYS A 31 6.14 -13.11 2.60
C CYS A 31 7.32 -12.93 3.56
N GLY A 32 7.06 -13.07 4.86
CA GLY A 32 8.07 -12.97 5.91
C GLY A 32 7.80 -13.89 7.08
N ILE A 33 8.61 -13.78 8.13
CA ILE A 33 8.52 -14.60 9.34
C ILE A 33 8.09 -13.70 10.50
N GLY A 34 7.01 -14.06 11.18
CA GLY A 34 6.50 -13.31 12.32
C GLY A 34 5.47 -14.11 13.11
N PHE A 35 4.70 -13.41 13.94
CA PHE A 35 3.68 -14.01 14.78
C PHE A 35 2.28 -13.69 14.27
N ARG A 36 1.35 -14.65 14.36
CA ARG A 36 -0.01 -14.49 13.86
C ARG A 36 -0.72 -13.34 14.57
N ARG A 37 -1.58 -12.64 13.83
CA ARG A 37 -2.52 -11.68 14.42
C ARG A 37 -3.96 -12.19 14.39
N ARG A 38 -4.66 -12.08 15.52
CA ARG A 38 -6.10 -12.38 15.62
C ARG A 38 -6.82 -11.22 16.30
N GLY A 39 -7.80 -10.63 15.62
CA GLY A 39 -8.54 -9.48 16.16
C GLY A 39 -7.66 -8.27 16.48
N GLY A 40 -6.58 -8.07 15.71
CA GLY A 40 -5.61 -6.99 15.95
C GLY A 40 -4.56 -7.29 17.03
N VAL A 41 -4.62 -8.45 17.69
CA VAL A 41 -3.68 -8.85 18.74
C VAL A 41 -2.69 -9.87 18.18
N VAL A 42 -1.40 -9.63 18.43
CA VAL A 42 -0.32 -10.59 18.11
C VAL A 42 -0.39 -11.77 19.09
N THR A 43 -0.36 -12.99 18.57
CA THR A 43 -0.35 -14.24 19.35
C THR A 43 1.07 -14.79 19.48
N ASP A 44 1.25 -15.89 20.20
CA ASP A 44 2.52 -16.64 20.29
C ASP A 44 2.70 -17.68 19.16
N GLU A 45 1.78 -17.71 18.20
CA GLU A 45 1.81 -18.63 17.06
C GLU A 45 2.77 -18.09 15.99
N LEU A 46 3.95 -18.71 15.88
CA LEU A 46 4.91 -18.41 14.82
C LEU A 46 4.37 -18.87 13.46
N VAL A 47 4.37 -17.99 12.47
CA VAL A 47 3.75 -18.20 11.15
C VAL A 47 4.59 -17.60 10.02
N VAL A 48 4.37 -18.12 8.82
CA VAL A 48 4.78 -17.42 7.60
C VAL A 48 3.70 -16.40 7.28
N ILE A 49 4.06 -15.12 7.30
CA ILE A 49 3.16 -14.03 6.99
C ILE A 49 3.17 -13.86 5.47
N ALA A 50 2.06 -14.17 4.82
CA ALA A 50 1.87 -14.00 3.39
C ALA A 50 1.27 -12.62 3.11
N MET A 51 1.96 -11.82 2.31
CA MET A 51 1.59 -10.44 2.00
C MET A 51 0.93 -10.38 0.63
N VAL A 52 -0.28 -9.81 0.57
CA VAL A 52 -1.08 -9.69 -0.65
C VAL A 52 -1.47 -8.25 -0.95
N VAL A 53 -1.73 -7.97 -2.22
CA VAL A 53 -2.23 -6.66 -2.67
C VAL A 53 -3.62 -6.41 -2.07
N ASP A 54 -4.54 -7.35 -2.28
CA ASP A 54 -5.90 -7.35 -1.77
C ASP A 54 -6.21 -8.67 -1.04
N LYS A 55 -6.69 -8.55 0.21
CA LYS A 55 -7.09 -9.70 1.02
C LYS A 55 -8.59 -9.92 0.90
N LEU A 56 -8.95 -10.96 0.16
CA LEU A 56 -10.34 -11.35 -0.06
C LEU A 56 -10.76 -12.48 0.91
N PRO A 57 -12.06 -12.57 1.27
CA PRO A 57 -12.60 -13.74 1.96
C PRO A 57 -12.37 -15.02 1.16
N PRO A 58 -12.21 -16.20 1.80
CA PRO A 58 -11.89 -17.43 1.07
C PRO A 58 -12.90 -17.82 -0.01
N GLY A 59 -14.19 -17.47 0.15
CA GLY A 59 -15.22 -17.72 -0.87
C GLY A 59 -15.10 -16.83 -2.12
N ALA A 60 -14.34 -15.75 -2.04
CA ALA A 60 -14.10 -14.81 -3.15
C ALA A 60 -12.72 -15.01 -3.82
N VAL A 61 -11.95 -16.02 -3.40
CA VAL A 61 -10.64 -16.34 -3.99
C VAL A 61 -10.77 -17.64 -4.79
N SER A 62 -10.37 -17.60 -6.06
CA SER A 62 -10.36 -18.82 -6.88
C SER A 62 -9.44 -19.87 -6.25
N ARG A 63 -9.82 -21.16 -6.34
CA ARG A 63 -9.05 -22.25 -5.71
C ARG A 63 -7.59 -22.30 -6.16
N ARG A 64 -7.27 -21.78 -7.35
CA ARG A 64 -5.90 -21.73 -7.89
C ARG A 64 -5.04 -20.66 -7.23
N ARG A 65 -5.65 -19.59 -6.71
CA ARG A 65 -5.00 -18.44 -6.07
C ARG A 65 -5.07 -18.49 -4.55
N MET A 66 -5.81 -19.47 -4.02
CA MET A 66 -5.91 -19.69 -2.58
C MET A 66 -4.54 -20.04 -2.02
N LEU A 67 -4.04 -19.21 -1.11
CA LEU A 67 -2.84 -19.52 -0.34
C LEU A 67 -3.11 -20.70 0.61
N PRO A 68 -2.15 -21.61 0.81
CA PRO A 68 -2.33 -22.73 1.71
C PRO A 68 -2.47 -22.24 3.16
N ALA A 69 -3.24 -22.97 3.98
CA ALA A 69 -3.36 -22.66 5.41
C ALA A 69 -2.06 -22.92 6.19
N THR A 70 -1.20 -23.79 5.67
CA THR A 70 0.07 -24.18 6.27
C THR A 70 1.13 -24.43 5.20
N VAL A 71 2.40 -24.21 5.55
CA VAL A 71 3.55 -24.53 4.69
C VAL A 71 4.57 -25.35 5.47
N SER A 72 5.18 -26.33 4.80
CA SER A 72 6.14 -27.24 5.44
C SER A 72 7.57 -26.70 5.36
N GLY A 73 8.29 -26.78 6.48
CA GLY A 73 9.75 -26.70 6.54
C GLY A 73 10.40 -28.07 6.28
N THR A 74 11.56 -28.32 6.88
CA THR A 74 12.24 -29.62 6.79
C THR A 74 11.58 -30.63 7.71
N THR A 75 11.35 -30.26 8.97
CA THR A 75 10.75 -31.14 9.98
C THR A 75 9.43 -30.60 10.53
N GLY A 76 9.23 -29.28 10.55
CA GLY A 76 8.00 -28.63 10.97
C GLY A 76 6.98 -28.34 9.86
N THR A 77 5.72 -28.12 10.27
CA THR A 77 4.66 -27.50 9.46
C THR A 77 4.20 -26.26 10.19
N TYR A 78 4.16 -25.14 9.47
CA TYR A 78 3.92 -23.82 10.04
C TYR A 78 2.65 -23.20 9.45
N GLY A 79 1.92 -22.44 10.26
CA GLY A 79 0.74 -21.72 9.80
C GLY A 79 1.11 -20.63 8.79
N VAL A 80 0.19 -20.34 7.87
CA VAL A 80 0.25 -19.15 7.03
C VAL A 80 -0.72 -18.11 7.58
N ASP A 81 -0.28 -16.86 7.68
CA ASP A 81 -1.13 -15.73 8.04
C ASP A 81 -1.16 -14.73 6.89
N VAL A 82 -2.32 -14.54 6.28
CA VAL A 82 -2.47 -13.67 5.12
C VAL A 82 -2.73 -12.25 5.59
N VAL A 83 -1.93 -11.29 5.16
CA VAL A 83 -2.07 -9.86 5.46
C VAL A 83 -2.16 -9.06 4.16
N GLN A 84 -3.01 -8.03 4.15
CA GLN A 84 -3.06 -7.09 3.05
C GLN A 84 -2.00 -6.02 3.27
N VAL A 85 -1.14 -5.79 2.28
CA VAL A 85 -0.12 -4.71 2.30
C VAL A 85 -0.23 -3.79 1.08
N GLY A 86 -1.02 -4.20 0.06
CA GLY A 86 -1.11 -3.46 -1.20
C GLY A 86 0.13 -3.62 -2.06
N THR A 87 0.30 -2.70 -3.00
CA THR A 87 1.54 -2.57 -3.77
C THR A 87 2.58 -1.80 -2.94
N VAL A 88 3.83 -2.27 -2.99
CA VAL A 88 4.95 -1.71 -2.20
C VAL A 88 5.88 -0.95 -3.13
N HIS A 89 6.20 0.29 -2.77
CA HIS A 89 6.90 1.23 -3.63
C HIS A 89 8.18 1.77 -3.01
N ALA A 90 9.18 2.04 -3.86
CA ALA A 90 10.34 2.86 -3.56
C ALA A 90 10.46 3.97 -4.62
N GLY A 91 10.86 5.18 -4.21
CA GLY A 91 10.85 6.37 -5.07
C GLY A 91 9.86 7.41 -4.58
N ALA A 92 10.03 8.66 -5.05
CA ALA A 92 9.22 9.78 -4.62
C ALA A 92 8.02 9.99 -5.54
N ALA A 93 6.85 10.26 -4.96
CA ALA A 93 5.78 10.88 -5.72
C ALA A 93 6.18 12.33 -6.11
N PRO A 94 5.75 12.84 -7.29
CA PRO A 94 6.07 14.21 -7.68
C PRO A 94 5.42 15.22 -6.72
N ARG A 95 6.07 16.38 -6.51
CA ARG A 95 5.59 17.47 -5.62
C ARG A 95 4.16 17.93 -5.95
N THR A 96 3.67 17.72 -7.18
CA THR A 96 2.29 18.03 -7.60
C THR A 96 1.25 17.07 -7.02
N LEU A 97 1.64 15.85 -6.62
CA LEU A 97 0.85 14.87 -5.87
C LEU A 97 1.16 14.87 -4.36
N ALA A 98 2.12 15.68 -3.91
CA ALA A 98 2.32 16.02 -2.51
C ALA A 98 1.72 17.39 -2.14
N PRO A 99 0.41 17.67 -2.33
CA PRO A 99 -0.18 18.81 -1.70
C PRO A 99 -0.75 18.40 -0.32
N LEU A 100 -0.76 19.39 0.56
CA LEU A 100 -1.62 19.54 1.75
C LEU A 100 -0.99 19.03 3.05
N GLY A 101 -0.85 19.96 3.98
CA GLY A 101 -0.35 19.77 5.34
C GLY A 101 -1.23 18.84 6.16
N LEU A 102 -1.18 17.55 5.82
CA LEU A 102 -1.66 16.48 6.67
C LEU A 102 -0.75 16.41 7.90
N PRO A 103 -1.31 16.24 9.10
CA PRO A 103 -0.51 15.94 10.27
C PRO A 103 0.20 14.61 10.01
N THR A 104 1.49 14.66 9.68
CA THR A 104 2.32 13.46 9.60
C THR A 104 2.48 13.00 11.04
N GLY A 105 1.68 12.03 11.49
CA GLY A 105 1.48 11.67 12.91
C GLY A 105 2.71 11.40 13.79
N GLY A 106 3.92 11.52 13.27
CA GLY A 106 5.13 11.67 14.07
C GLY A 106 5.27 13.05 14.73
N ARG A 107 6.32 13.22 15.55
CA ARG A 107 6.56 14.44 16.34
C ARG A 107 7.75 15.21 15.77
N GLY A 108 7.62 16.53 15.64
CA GLY A 108 8.72 17.41 15.25
C GLY A 108 9.07 17.42 13.75
N GLY A 109 8.25 16.80 12.88
CA GLY A 109 8.38 16.94 11.42
C GLY A 109 7.48 18.07 10.85
N PRO A 110 7.68 18.45 9.57
CA PRO A 110 8.77 18.04 8.69
C PRO A 110 10.11 18.73 9.04
N LEU A 111 11.23 18.03 8.81
CA LEU A 111 12.60 18.49 9.10
C LEU A 111 13.28 19.05 7.83
N ASN A 112 12.64 20.06 7.26
CA ASN A 112 13.01 20.70 5.99
C ASN A 112 13.80 22.02 6.15
N GLY A 113 14.19 22.37 7.38
CA GLY A 113 14.92 23.60 7.68
C GLY A 113 16.41 23.56 7.33
N THR A 114 17.05 24.71 7.45
CA THR A 114 18.52 24.86 7.34
C THR A 114 19.18 24.58 8.68
N TYR A 115 20.31 23.87 8.65
CA TYR A 115 21.08 23.53 9.84
C TYR A 115 22.54 23.99 9.68
N ALA A 116 23.19 24.32 10.80
CA ALA A 116 24.57 24.83 10.80
C ALA A 116 25.59 23.77 10.37
N VAL A 117 25.29 22.50 10.63
CA VAL A 117 26.05 21.33 10.20
C VAL A 117 25.07 20.29 9.64
N PRO A 118 25.53 19.35 8.79
CA PRO A 118 24.70 18.24 8.34
C PRO A 118 24.17 17.44 9.53
N LEU A 119 22.90 17.03 9.46
CA LEU A 119 22.19 16.42 10.59
C LEU A 119 21.36 15.22 10.14
N GLN A 120 21.47 14.12 10.89
CA GLN A 120 20.66 12.92 10.72
C GLN A 120 19.16 13.24 10.86
N GLY A 121 18.35 12.62 9.99
CA GLY A 121 16.90 12.77 9.96
C GLY A 121 16.40 13.97 9.15
N CYS A 122 17.28 14.90 8.77
CA CYS A 122 16.91 16.05 7.94
C CYS A 122 16.71 15.69 6.47
N SER A 123 16.02 16.56 5.74
CA SER A 123 15.86 16.39 4.30
C SER A 123 17.15 16.56 3.54
N ILE A 124 17.39 15.67 2.57
CA ILE A 124 18.49 15.74 1.61
C ILE A 124 18.01 15.35 0.22
N SER A 125 18.77 15.76 -0.79
CA SER A 125 18.58 15.30 -2.17
C SER A 125 19.89 15.34 -2.94
N ASN A 126 19.92 14.59 -4.03
CA ASN A 126 20.87 14.85 -5.09
C ASN A 126 20.50 16.18 -5.78
N ALA A 127 21.48 17.06 -5.93
CA ALA A 127 21.28 18.41 -6.48
C ALA A 127 21.68 18.55 -7.95
N ASN A 128 22.05 17.47 -8.63
CA ASN A 128 22.37 17.51 -10.06
C ASN A 128 21.10 17.76 -10.90
N PRO A 129 20.88 18.99 -11.41
CA PRO A 129 19.62 19.34 -12.07
C PRO A 129 19.50 18.72 -13.46
N ALA A 130 20.62 18.26 -14.05
CA ALA A 130 20.61 17.58 -15.35
C ALA A 130 20.15 16.14 -15.23
N ALA A 131 20.49 15.47 -14.11
CA ALA A 131 20.10 14.09 -13.85
C ALA A 131 18.70 13.99 -13.21
N TYR A 132 18.30 14.97 -12.38
CA TYR A 132 17.07 14.88 -11.57
C TYR A 132 16.21 16.17 -11.64
N PRO A 133 15.70 16.54 -12.83
CA PRO A 133 15.08 17.85 -13.07
C PRO A 133 13.72 18.05 -12.38
N ASP A 134 13.12 17.02 -11.78
CA ASP A 134 11.83 17.04 -11.10
C ASP A 134 11.92 16.86 -9.58
N ASN A 135 13.14 16.86 -9.03
CA ASN A 135 13.42 16.64 -7.61
C ASN A 135 12.91 15.28 -7.09
N THR A 136 12.88 14.23 -7.91
CA THR A 136 12.45 12.88 -7.48
C THR A 136 13.44 12.17 -6.55
N ALA A 137 14.72 12.56 -6.56
CA ALA A 137 15.79 12.00 -5.74
C ALA A 137 15.90 12.72 -4.39
N HIS A 138 14.95 12.51 -3.48
CA HIS A 138 14.97 13.13 -2.15
C HIS A 138 14.50 12.17 -1.06
N GLY A 139 14.96 12.46 0.15
CA GLY A 139 14.53 11.77 1.36
C GLY A 139 15.32 12.23 2.57
N SER A 140 15.65 11.29 3.46
CA SER A 140 16.28 11.58 4.74
C SER A 140 17.77 11.26 4.75
N PHE A 141 18.54 12.08 5.46
CA PHE A 141 19.90 11.75 5.88
C PHE A 141 19.81 10.63 6.93
N GLY A 142 20.28 9.43 6.58
CA GLY A 142 20.24 8.25 7.43
C GLY A 142 21.11 8.34 8.66
N CYS A 143 22.44 8.28 8.50
CA CYS A 143 23.39 8.47 9.60
C CYS A 143 24.80 8.70 9.06
N LEU A 144 25.71 9.13 9.94
CA LEU A 144 27.14 9.17 9.64
C LEU A 144 27.76 7.77 9.72
N VAL A 145 28.71 7.53 8.83
CA VAL A 145 29.44 6.27 8.69
C VAL A 145 30.89 6.56 8.34
N VAL A 146 31.77 5.60 8.64
CA VAL A 146 33.19 5.65 8.33
C VAL A 146 33.48 4.66 7.21
N ASP A 147 34.12 5.13 6.16
CA ASP A 147 34.62 4.27 5.09
C ASP A 147 35.79 3.42 5.58
N SER A 148 35.65 2.09 5.53
CA SER A 148 36.70 1.17 6.00
C SER A 148 37.99 1.20 5.15
N ARG A 149 37.91 1.74 3.93
CA ARG A 149 39.02 1.77 2.96
C ARG A 149 39.98 2.93 3.21
N ASP A 150 39.45 4.10 3.58
CA ASP A 150 40.24 5.33 3.74
C ASP A 150 39.96 6.13 5.02
N ASN A 151 39.10 5.63 5.90
CA ASN A 151 38.63 6.26 7.15
C ASN A 151 37.94 7.62 6.94
N SER A 152 37.45 7.91 5.75
CA SER A 152 36.68 9.12 5.52
C SER A 152 35.26 9.02 6.09
N ILE A 153 34.77 10.14 6.60
CA ILE A 153 33.40 10.30 7.06
C ILE A 153 32.50 10.49 5.85
N SER A 154 31.47 9.65 5.80
CA SER A 154 30.43 9.65 4.79
C SER A 154 29.06 9.63 5.48
N MET A 155 28.02 9.89 4.69
CA MET A 155 26.64 9.74 5.10
C MET A 155 26.01 8.56 4.38
N LEU A 156 25.12 7.84 5.07
CA LEU A 156 24.31 6.76 4.53
C LEU A 156 22.90 7.26 4.16
N SER A 157 22.37 6.78 3.02
CA SER A 157 20.95 6.87 2.64
C SER A 157 20.63 5.76 1.62
N THR A 158 19.52 5.85 0.89
CA THR A 158 19.16 4.87 -0.16
C THR A 158 19.57 5.33 -1.55
N ASN A 159 19.61 4.41 -2.51
CA ASN A 159 19.81 4.72 -3.93
C ASN A 159 18.75 5.70 -4.42
N THR A 160 17.48 5.51 -4.00
CA THR A 160 16.35 6.36 -4.40
C THR A 160 16.35 7.76 -3.77
N VAL A 161 17.23 8.03 -2.81
CA VAL A 161 17.43 9.35 -2.21
C VAL A 161 18.67 10.03 -2.78
N LEU A 162 19.76 9.28 -2.98
CA LEU A 162 20.98 9.81 -3.58
C LEU A 162 20.93 9.84 -5.12
N GLY A 163 19.89 9.28 -5.74
CA GLY A 163 19.60 9.32 -7.16
C GLY A 163 18.11 9.01 -7.44
N ALA A 164 17.65 9.20 -8.67
CA ALA A 164 16.34 8.74 -9.12
C ALA A 164 16.47 7.29 -9.59
N ALA A 165 15.60 6.41 -9.09
CA ALA A 165 15.61 4.97 -9.31
C ALA A 165 16.09 4.57 -10.72
N ALA A 166 17.32 4.08 -10.80
CA ALA A 166 17.93 3.48 -11.98
C ALA A 166 19.07 2.57 -11.48
N PRO A 167 19.42 1.49 -12.19
CA PRO A 167 20.43 0.53 -11.73
C PRO A 167 21.85 1.14 -11.56
N GLN A 168 22.04 2.43 -11.89
CA GLN A 168 23.33 3.11 -11.78
C GLN A 168 23.17 4.54 -11.24
N LEU A 169 23.70 4.81 -10.04
CA LEU A 169 23.97 6.18 -9.59
C LEU A 169 25.27 6.70 -10.20
N THR A 170 25.32 8.01 -10.43
CA THR A 170 26.55 8.70 -10.83
C THR A 170 27.33 9.13 -9.59
N THR A 171 28.51 8.54 -9.38
CA THR A 171 29.42 8.99 -8.32
C THR A 171 29.91 10.40 -8.60
N GLY A 172 30.13 11.19 -7.54
CA GLY A 172 30.56 12.59 -7.61
C GLY A 172 29.40 13.58 -7.65
N ASP A 173 28.15 13.12 -7.76
CA ASP A 173 26.99 14.01 -7.71
C ASP A 173 26.88 14.73 -6.35
N PRO A 174 26.52 16.03 -6.34
CA PRO A 174 26.41 16.83 -5.14
C PRO A 174 25.15 16.47 -4.34
N ILE A 175 25.29 16.35 -3.03
CA ILE A 175 24.19 16.18 -2.08
C ILE A 175 24.03 17.46 -1.24
N VAL A 176 22.79 17.95 -1.18
CA VAL A 176 22.44 19.19 -0.46
C VAL A 176 21.54 18.92 0.74
N GLN A 177 21.64 19.78 1.76
CA GLN A 177 20.73 19.84 2.91
C GLN A 177 20.34 21.30 3.20
N PRO A 178 19.03 21.65 3.24
CA PRO A 178 17.88 20.79 2.92
C PRO A 178 17.84 20.37 1.44
N ALA A 179 16.95 19.43 1.11
CA ALA A 179 16.74 18.97 -0.25
C ALA A 179 16.33 20.09 -1.21
N THR A 180 16.53 19.90 -2.51
CA THR A 180 16.01 20.80 -3.57
C THR A 180 14.48 20.88 -3.58
N VAL A 181 13.81 19.82 -3.11
CA VAL A 181 12.36 19.78 -2.87
C VAL A 181 11.94 20.51 -1.58
N ASP A 182 12.87 21.14 -0.86
CA ASP A 182 12.68 21.93 0.36
C ASP A 182 13.46 23.26 0.24
N ASP A 183 13.28 23.94 -0.89
CA ASP A 183 13.91 25.23 -1.22
C ASP A 183 15.42 25.19 -1.43
N GLY A 184 16.06 24.02 -1.29
CA GLY A 184 17.45 23.79 -1.67
C GLY A 184 18.44 24.37 -0.67
N GLY A 185 19.40 23.53 -0.28
CA GLY A 185 20.40 23.87 0.73
C GLY A 185 21.81 24.01 0.21
N THR A 186 22.75 23.92 1.16
CA THR A 186 24.17 23.91 0.87
C THR A 186 24.62 22.49 0.55
N GLU A 187 25.49 22.35 -0.45
CA GLU A 187 26.16 21.09 -0.73
C GLU A 187 27.08 20.73 0.44
N PHE A 188 26.96 19.50 0.96
CA PHE A 188 27.76 19.06 2.10
C PHE A 188 28.43 17.70 1.89
N ALA A 189 28.02 16.94 0.87
CA ALA A 189 28.57 15.65 0.55
C ALA A 189 28.50 15.38 -0.97
N THR A 190 29.29 14.42 -1.45
CA THR A 190 29.29 13.95 -2.84
C THR A 190 29.10 12.44 -2.89
N VAL A 191 28.22 11.93 -3.75
CA VAL A 191 27.96 10.50 -3.90
C VAL A 191 29.27 9.75 -4.13
N SER A 192 29.53 8.70 -3.34
CA SER A 192 30.81 7.98 -3.32
C SER A 192 30.66 6.51 -3.66
N TYR A 193 29.64 5.85 -3.10
CA TYR A 193 29.39 4.42 -3.27
C TYR A 193 27.89 4.14 -3.28
N TYR A 194 27.51 3.06 -3.96
CA TYR A 194 26.16 2.54 -3.93
C TYR A 194 26.18 1.04 -4.25
N VAL A 195 25.14 0.33 -3.84
CA VAL A 195 24.90 -1.04 -4.26
C VAL A 195 23.89 -1.01 -5.42
N PRO A 196 24.28 -1.40 -6.65
CA PRO A 196 23.36 -1.47 -7.78
C PRO A 196 22.20 -2.43 -7.49
N LEU A 197 20.99 -2.08 -7.95
CA LEU A 197 19.88 -3.02 -7.99
C LEU A 197 19.99 -3.89 -9.23
N GLU A 198 19.98 -5.20 -9.05
CA GLU A 198 20.12 -6.15 -10.14
C GLU A 198 18.76 -6.81 -10.45
N PRO A 199 18.29 -6.79 -11.70
CA PRO A 199 17.12 -7.54 -12.10
C PRO A 199 17.42 -9.05 -12.04
N ASP A 200 16.37 -9.86 -11.85
CA ASP A 200 16.45 -11.33 -11.79
C ASP A 200 17.35 -11.90 -10.67
N VAL A 201 17.76 -11.06 -9.71
CA VAL A 201 18.53 -11.45 -8.51
C VAL A 201 17.76 -10.99 -7.28
N LEU A 202 17.86 -11.77 -6.19
CA LEU A 202 17.37 -11.35 -4.89
C LEU A 202 18.29 -10.29 -4.30
N ASN A 203 17.85 -9.03 -4.36
CA ASN A 203 18.52 -7.91 -3.73
C ASN A 203 18.34 -8.01 -2.21
N GLN A 204 19.31 -7.53 -1.42
CA GLN A 204 19.18 -7.50 0.05
C GLN A 204 19.18 -6.08 0.60
N VAL A 205 19.64 -5.12 -0.20
CA VAL A 205 19.85 -3.75 0.23
C VAL A 205 19.54 -2.77 -0.91
N ASP A 206 18.98 -1.63 -0.55
CA ASP A 206 18.92 -0.42 -1.37
C ASP A 206 19.60 0.68 -0.56
N VAL A 207 20.92 0.82 -0.76
CA VAL A 207 21.74 1.75 0.01
C VAL A 207 22.85 2.39 -0.83
N ALA A 208 23.09 3.65 -0.51
CA ALA A 208 24.15 4.46 -1.08
C ALA A 208 24.80 5.33 0.00
N ALA A 209 26.03 5.77 -0.28
CA ALA A 209 26.79 6.64 0.60
C ALA A 209 27.37 7.83 -0.14
N ALA A 210 27.36 8.99 0.50
CA ALA A 210 28.00 10.20 0.02
C ALA A 210 29.08 10.66 0.99
N ARG A 211 30.29 10.89 0.49
CA ARG A 211 31.42 11.35 1.28
C ARG A 211 31.21 12.81 1.66
N LEU A 212 31.38 13.15 2.94
CA LEU A 212 31.26 14.52 3.40
C LEU A 212 32.39 15.38 2.82
N ILE A 213 32.06 16.61 2.41
CA ILE A 213 33.06 17.61 1.98
C ILE A 213 33.94 18.00 3.17
N SER A 214 33.32 18.27 4.33
CA SER A 214 34.04 18.54 5.57
C SER A 214 34.16 17.29 6.42
N GLN A 215 35.40 16.90 6.70
CA GLN A 215 35.73 15.74 7.53
C GLN A 215 35.83 16.07 9.03
N THR A 216 35.38 17.27 9.43
CA THR A 216 35.43 17.74 10.84
C THR A 216 34.20 18.56 11.25
N SER A 217 33.40 19.05 10.31
CA SER A 217 32.21 19.86 10.58
C SER A 217 30.94 19.03 10.41
N TYR A 218 30.72 18.11 11.35
CA TYR A 218 29.54 17.23 11.42
C TYR A 218 29.17 16.98 12.88
N THR A 219 28.02 16.37 13.10
CA THR A 219 27.57 15.94 14.44
C THR A 219 26.83 14.60 14.34
N GLU A 220 26.92 13.79 15.39
CA GLU A 220 26.17 12.54 15.55
C GLU A 220 24.75 12.77 16.10
N GLU A 221 24.45 14.00 16.52
CA GLU A 221 23.12 14.37 16.99
C GLU A 221 22.07 14.19 15.89
N VAL A 222 20.89 13.76 16.32
CA VAL A 222 19.71 13.67 15.46
C VAL A 222 19.01 15.02 15.46
N ALA A 223 18.42 15.40 14.32
CA ALA A 223 17.70 16.66 14.16
C ALA A 223 16.76 16.95 15.34
N ASP A 224 16.84 18.18 15.85
CA ASP A 224 16.08 18.70 17.00
C ASP A 224 16.16 17.85 18.28
N ASN A 225 17.15 16.97 18.40
CA ASN A 225 17.33 15.99 19.49
C ASN A 225 16.08 15.11 19.67
N LEU A 226 15.43 14.76 18.57
CA LEU A 226 14.16 14.04 18.57
C LEU A 226 14.27 12.57 18.98
N MET A 227 15.46 11.97 18.87
CA MET A 227 15.80 10.65 19.42
C MET A 227 17.30 10.65 19.81
N PRO A 228 17.76 9.70 20.65
CA PRO A 228 19.18 9.58 20.97
C PRO A 228 20.04 9.30 19.71
N PRO A 229 21.32 9.72 19.69
CA PRO A 229 22.26 9.29 18.66
C PRO A 229 22.44 7.77 18.62
N ILE A 230 22.92 7.25 17.49
CA ILE A 230 23.29 5.84 17.35
C ILE A 230 24.43 5.53 18.33
N SER A 231 24.25 4.51 19.16
CA SER A 231 25.22 4.10 20.18
C SER A 231 24.98 2.63 20.58
N PRO A 232 25.87 2.01 21.36
CA PRO A 232 25.61 0.66 21.88
C PRO A 232 24.30 0.54 22.70
N ASP A 233 23.87 1.62 23.36
CA ASP A 233 22.60 1.66 24.12
C ASP A 233 21.39 2.05 23.26
N HIS A 234 21.61 2.51 22.03
CA HIS A 234 20.60 2.87 21.04
C HIS A 234 21.01 2.36 19.65
N PRO A 235 21.06 1.03 19.47
CA PRO A 235 21.69 0.43 18.30
C PRO A 235 20.82 0.57 17.06
N ALA A 236 21.46 0.82 15.92
CA ALA A 236 20.82 0.83 14.61
C ALA A 236 20.39 -0.59 14.20
N VAL A 237 19.21 -0.71 13.58
CA VAL A 237 18.65 -2.00 13.14
C VAL A 237 18.39 -2.06 11.63
N GLY A 238 17.99 -0.94 11.01
CA GLY A 238 17.71 -0.92 9.59
C GLY A 238 17.58 0.46 8.97
N VAL A 239 17.54 0.51 7.64
CA VAL A 239 17.42 1.72 6.83
C VAL A 239 16.06 1.69 6.11
N ALA A 240 15.26 2.75 6.24
CA ALA A 240 13.96 2.86 5.59
C ALA A 240 14.09 2.92 4.06
N VAL A 241 13.39 2.01 3.35
CA VAL A 241 13.56 1.86 1.88
C VAL A 241 12.25 1.97 1.12
N ALA A 242 11.24 1.19 1.51
CA ALA A 242 10.00 1.07 0.74
C ALA A 242 8.77 1.15 1.62
N TRP A 243 7.65 1.54 1.01
CA TRP A 243 6.42 1.80 1.73
C TRP A 243 5.19 1.34 0.94
N GLY A 244 4.11 1.03 1.65
CA GLY A 244 2.79 0.71 1.11
C GLY A 244 1.75 1.76 1.49
N MET A 245 0.68 1.88 0.72
CA MET A 245 -0.40 2.86 0.97
C MET A 245 -1.25 2.55 2.21
N GLN A 246 -1.08 1.37 2.79
CA GLN A 246 -1.81 0.90 3.97
C GLN A 246 -1.03 1.14 5.27
N GLY A 247 0.15 1.75 5.18
CA GLY A 247 1.05 1.99 6.31
C GLY A 247 2.17 0.98 6.43
N ASP A 248 2.35 0.08 5.47
CA ASP A 248 3.43 -0.90 5.48
C ASP A 248 4.78 -0.24 5.22
N CYS A 249 5.77 -0.57 6.05
CA CYS A 249 7.09 0.03 6.04
C CYS A 249 8.14 -1.07 5.96
N PHE A 250 9.04 -0.97 4.98
CA PHE A 250 10.08 -1.97 4.73
C PHE A 250 11.46 -1.34 4.87
N LEU A 251 12.31 -2.01 5.64
CA LEU A 251 13.68 -1.59 5.91
C LEU A 251 14.67 -2.64 5.46
N CYS A 252 15.79 -2.20 4.91
CA CYS A 252 16.95 -3.06 4.73
C CYS A 252 17.69 -3.20 6.07
N ARG A 253 18.27 -4.36 6.34
CA ARG A 253 19.03 -4.57 7.57
C ARG A 253 20.31 -3.75 7.59
N MET A 254 20.59 -3.12 8.72
CA MET A 254 21.75 -2.24 8.86
C MET A 254 23.08 -2.98 8.65
N ASP A 255 23.19 -4.20 9.16
CA ASP A 255 24.41 -5.00 9.07
C ASP A 255 24.74 -5.39 7.62
N LEU A 256 23.75 -5.83 6.86
CA LEU A 256 23.90 -6.11 5.44
C LEU A 256 24.21 -4.84 4.64
N SER A 257 23.52 -3.74 4.93
CA SER A 257 23.74 -2.45 4.26
C SER A 257 25.18 -1.95 4.41
N LEU A 258 25.72 -1.97 5.63
CA LEU A 258 27.09 -1.54 5.90
C LEU A 258 28.12 -2.51 5.30
N ALA A 259 27.87 -3.83 5.42
CA ALA A 259 28.77 -4.85 4.88
C ALA A 259 28.92 -4.74 3.35
N GLN A 260 27.83 -4.54 2.61
CA GLN A 260 27.87 -4.44 1.15
C GLN A 260 28.52 -3.14 0.66
N LEU A 261 28.40 -2.04 1.41
CA LEU A 261 29.07 -0.78 1.08
C LEU A 261 30.53 -0.72 1.55
N GLY A 262 30.95 -1.62 2.44
CA GLY A 262 32.27 -1.59 3.08
C GLY A 262 32.41 -0.44 4.08
N LEU A 263 31.35 -0.14 4.84
CA LEU A 263 31.27 0.98 5.77
C LEU A 263 31.11 0.49 7.22
N ASN A 264 31.44 1.34 8.18
CA ASN A 264 31.22 1.09 9.61
C ASN A 264 30.42 2.24 10.22
N LEU A 265 29.64 1.96 11.27
CA LEU A 265 29.06 3.01 12.09
C LEU A 265 30.16 3.84 12.76
N LEU A 266 29.95 5.15 12.85
CA LEU A 266 30.86 6.04 13.57
C LEU A 266 30.95 5.68 15.06
N ALA A 267 29.84 5.27 15.66
CA ALA A 267 29.75 4.77 17.04
C ALA A 267 30.31 3.34 17.25
N GLY A 268 30.85 2.70 16.20
CA GLY A 268 31.42 1.36 16.26
C GLY A 268 30.40 0.22 16.05
N GLY A 269 30.91 -1.01 15.86
CA GLY A 269 30.09 -2.17 15.50
C GLY A 269 29.11 -2.64 16.57
N GLU A 270 29.34 -2.30 17.84
CA GLU A 270 28.43 -2.60 18.95
C GLU A 270 27.16 -1.71 18.92
N ALA A 271 27.17 -0.61 18.16
CA ALA A 271 26.03 0.28 17.96
C ALA A 271 25.04 -0.22 16.90
N MET A 272 25.04 -1.51 16.61
CA MET A 272 24.19 -2.16 15.62
C MET A 272 23.70 -3.50 16.16
N THR A 273 22.45 -3.85 15.83
CA THR A 273 21.87 -5.14 16.22
C THR A 273 21.07 -5.77 15.09
N ALA A 274 20.98 -7.10 15.10
CA ALA A 274 20.08 -7.84 14.23
C ALA A 274 18.61 -7.55 14.58
N PRO A 275 17.70 -7.56 13.60
CA PRO A 275 16.28 -7.36 13.85
C PRO A 275 15.66 -8.55 14.59
N GLU A 276 14.75 -8.27 15.53
CA GLU A 276 13.97 -9.29 16.23
C GLU A 276 12.50 -8.89 16.25
N VAL A 277 11.61 -9.83 15.92
CA VAL A 277 10.16 -9.58 15.87
C VAL A 277 9.65 -9.21 17.27
N GLY A 278 8.82 -8.16 17.33
CA GLY A 278 8.28 -7.62 18.57
C GLY A 278 9.18 -6.61 19.28
N VAL A 279 10.36 -6.29 18.72
CA VAL A 279 11.21 -5.20 19.23
C VAL A 279 10.67 -3.86 18.75
N ASN A 280 10.58 -2.90 19.68
CA ASN A 280 10.26 -1.52 19.37
C ASN A 280 11.43 -0.85 18.68
N ILE A 281 11.11 -0.08 17.64
CA ILE A 281 12.07 0.70 16.86
C ILE A 281 11.59 2.13 16.75
N GLU A 282 12.53 3.07 16.74
CA GLU A 282 12.29 4.49 16.55
C GLU A 282 13.15 5.05 15.42
N LYS A 283 12.66 6.09 14.76
CA LYS A 283 13.38 6.77 13.67
C LYS A 283 13.02 8.24 13.62
N VAL A 284 13.96 9.04 13.13
CA VAL A 284 13.70 10.43 12.73
C VAL A 284 13.91 10.54 11.24
N GLY A 285 12.87 10.97 10.53
CA GLY A 285 12.86 11.15 9.09
C GLY A 285 12.32 12.52 8.70
N ARG A 286 12.68 12.99 7.50
CA ARG A 286 12.41 14.35 7.05
C ARG A 286 10.92 14.70 6.95
N THR A 287 10.05 13.74 6.68
CA THR A 287 8.61 13.98 6.45
C THR A 287 7.85 13.82 7.74
N SER A 288 8.02 12.70 8.43
CA SER A 288 7.27 12.41 9.65
C SER A 288 7.94 12.88 10.95
N GLY A 289 9.20 13.30 10.91
CA GLY A 289 9.97 13.56 12.13
C GLY A 289 10.17 12.28 12.93
N TYR A 290 10.02 12.38 14.25
CA TYR A 290 10.09 11.26 15.19
C TYR A 290 8.88 10.34 15.09
N THR A 291 9.13 9.04 14.95
CA THR A 291 8.10 7.99 15.11
C THR A 291 8.70 6.78 15.80
N SER A 292 7.82 5.92 16.32
CA SER A 292 8.19 4.62 16.82
C SER A 292 7.11 3.59 16.54
N SER A 293 7.52 2.38 16.16
CA SER A 293 6.66 1.23 15.89
C SER A 293 7.36 -0.07 16.33
N THR A 294 6.79 -1.21 15.98
CA THR A 294 7.31 -2.54 16.32
C THR A 294 7.70 -3.30 15.05
N ILE A 295 8.75 -4.12 15.12
CA ILE A 295 9.07 -5.07 14.04
C ILE A 295 8.02 -6.18 14.01
N ASP A 296 7.30 -6.31 12.92
CA ASP A 296 6.21 -7.27 12.75
C ASP A 296 6.65 -8.56 12.05
N ALA A 297 7.58 -8.44 11.11
CA ALA A 297 8.22 -9.58 10.48
C ALA A 297 9.68 -9.30 10.12
N ILE A 298 10.44 -10.37 10.04
CA ILE A 298 11.82 -10.40 9.56
C ILE A 298 11.94 -11.39 8.40
N ASP A 299 13.11 -11.42 7.76
CA ASP A 299 13.38 -12.22 6.57
C ASP A 299 12.31 -12.02 5.49
N VAL A 300 11.82 -10.81 5.32
CA VAL A 300 10.76 -10.53 4.35
C VAL A 300 11.36 -10.63 2.95
N GLN A 301 10.74 -11.46 2.11
CA GLN A 301 11.03 -11.62 0.70
C GLN A 301 9.86 -11.06 -0.11
N MET A 302 10.10 -10.08 -0.98
CA MET A 302 9.03 -9.40 -1.69
C MET A 302 9.47 -8.68 -2.96
N THR A 303 8.49 -8.32 -3.79
CA THR A 303 8.69 -7.47 -4.96
C THR A 303 8.45 -6.00 -4.60
N ILE A 304 9.41 -5.13 -4.88
CA ILE A 304 9.31 -3.68 -4.68
C ILE A 304 9.25 -2.97 -6.03
N HIS A 305 8.28 -2.08 -6.17
CA HIS A 305 8.05 -1.25 -7.35
C HIS A 305 8.82 0.07 -7.25
N TYR A 306 9.74 0.30 -8.17
CA TYR A 306 10.55 1.52 -8.23
C TYR A 306 9.92 2.52 -9.20
N LEU A 307 9.53 3.68 -8.68
CA LEU A 307 8.88 4.74 -9.46
C LEU A 307 9.95 5.50 -10.26
N ALA A 308 10.05 5.25 -11.57
CA ALA A 308 11.17 5.71 -12.40
C ALA A 308 10.92 7.05 -13.14
N ASP A 309 9.68 7.38 -13.50
CA ASP A 309 9.39 8.61 -14.25
C ASP A 309 7.92 9.03 -14.14
N VAL A 310 7.70 10.27 -13.68
CA VAL A 310 6.37 10.90 -13.53
C VAL A 310 5.88 11.59 -14.80
N LYS A 311 6.71 11.70 -15.84
CA LYS A 311 6.35 12.35 -17.11
C LYS A 311 5.58 11.44 -18.08
N HIS A 312 5.58 10.13 -17.85
CA HIS A 312 4.89 9.15 -18.69
C HIS A 312 3.91 8.36 -17.85
N PHE A 313 2.61 8.51 -18.11
CA PHE A 313 1.57 7.64 -17.56
C PHE A 313 1.17 6.61 -18.63
N PRO A 314 1.12 5.30 -18.32
CA PRO A 314 1.37 4.70 -17.01
C PRO A 314 2.86 4.82 -16.60
N LEU A 315 3.09 5.08 -15.30
CA LEU A 315 4.43 5.23 -14.72
C LEU A 315 5.30 4.04 -15.16
N ALA A 316 6.49 4.30 -15.70
CA ALA A 316 7.47 3.23 -15.87
C ALA A 316 7.87 2.76 -14.46
N VAL A 317 7.52 1.53 -14.14
CA VAL A 317 7.81 0.91 -12.84
C VAL A 317 8.73 -0.27 -13.10
N ASP A 318 10.01 -0.09 -12.81
CA ASP A 318 10.89 -1.25 -12.65
C ASP A 318 10.51 -1.95 -11.34
N HIS A 319 10.65 -3.27 -11.30
CA HIS A 319 10.44 -4.02 -10.07
C HIS A 319 11.66 -4.87 -9.79
N TYR A 320 11.99 -4.96 -8.51
CA TYR A 320 13.12 -5.75 -8.04
C TYR A 320 12.65 -6.65 -6.90
N GLU A 321 13.11 -7.89 -6.92
CA GLU A 321 12.88 -8.82 -5.82
C GLU A 321 13.92 -8.56 -4.72
N PHE A 322 13.44 -8.52 -3.49
CA PHE A 322 14.25 -8.39 -2.29
C PHE A 322 14.08 -9.59 -1.37
N ASP A 323 15.12 -9.90 -0.61
CA ASP A 323 15.11 -10.84 0.51
C ASP A 323 15.76 -10.20 1.75
N ASP A 324 15.48 -10.77 2.92
CA ASP A 324 16.04 -10.33 4.21
C ASP A 324 15.66 -8.90 4.64
N LEU A 325 14.46 -8.46 4.25
CA LEU A 325 13.89 -7.19 4.69
C LEU A 325 13.25 -7.30 6.09
N ILE A 326 13.13 -6.14 6.75
CA ILE A 326 12.38 -5.95 7.99
C ILE A 326 11.04 -5.31 7.63
N TRP A 327 9.93 -5.81 8.16
CA TRP A 327 8.61 -5.19 8.03
C TRP A 327 8.12 -4.64 9.36
N SER A 328 7.58 -3.43 9.30
CA SER A 328 6.90 -2.73 10.39
C SER A 328 5.70 -1.99 9.81
N GLN A 329 4.75 -1.62 10.65
CA GLN A 329 3.58 -0.84 10.24
C GLN A 329 3.62 0.57 10.83
N TYR A 330 3.21 1.54 10.04
CA TYR A 330 3.10 2.96 10.37
C TYR A 330 4.37 3.54 11.00
N LEU A 331 5.55 3.05 10.59
CA LEU A 331 6.82 3.60 11.04
C LEU A 331 7.19 4.87 10.27
N PHE A 332 6.96 4.92 8.96
CA PHE A 332 7.37 6.05 8.14
C PHE A 332 6.45 6.25 6.93
N VAL A 333 6.57 7.41 6.28
CA VAL A 333 5.82 7.76 5.05
C VAL A 333 6.79 8.07 3.89
N ASP A 334 6.27 8.35 2.70
CA ASP A 334 7.12 8.84 1.61
C ASP A 334 7.92 10.08 2.02
N GLY A 335 9.15 10.15 1.50
CA GLY A 335 10.18 11.11 1.89
C GLY A 335 11.01 10.71 3.11
N ASP A 336 10.55 9.80 3.97
CA ASP A 336 11.38 9.31 5.09
C ASP A 336 12.40 8.24 4.67
N ARG A 337 12.36 7.78 3.42
CA ARG A 337 13.36 6.86 2.84
C ARG A 337 14.77 7.37 3.13
N GLY A 338 15.68 6.45 3.46
CA GLY A 338 17.03 6.77 3.92
C GLY A 338 17.17 6.93 5.43
N ALA A 339 16.10 7.20 6.18
CA ALA A 339 16.17 7.31 7.64
C ALA A 339 16.61 5.98 8.28
N VAL A 340 17.51 6.05 9.26
CA VAL A 340 17.93 4.88 10.04
C VAL A 340 16.98 4.69 11.22
N ALA A 341 16.46 3.48 11.35
CA ALA A 341 15.72 3.03 12.53
C ALA A 341 16.70 2.43 13.55
N CYS A 342 16.46 2.76 14.83
CA CYS A 342 17.21 2.26 15.98
C CYS A 342 16.27 1.54 16.94
N VAL A 343 16.80 0.65 17.77
CA VAL A 343 16.01 0.02 18.85
C VAL A 343 15.64 1.06 19.88
N GLY A 344 14.34 1.21 20.17
CA GLY A 344 13.85 2.15 21.15
C GLY A 344 12.44 2.65 20.88
N GLY A 345 12.08 3.75 21.52
CA GLY A 345 10.76 4.35 21.49
C GLY A 345 9.67 3.53 22.17
N ASP A 346 8.42 3.98 22.01
CA ASP A 346 7.24 3.41 22.67
C ASP A 346 6.53 2.32 21.83
N GLY A 347 6.95 2.14 20.57
CA GLY A 347 6.30 1.25 19.60
C GLY A 347 4.91 1.72 19.17
N ALA A 348 4.52 2.95 19.50
CA ALA A 348 3.15 3.45 19.35
C ALA A 348 3.04 4.91 18.86
N THR A 349 4.17 5.62 18.68
CA THR A 349 4.20 6.92 18.02
C THR A 349 4.20 6.72 16.49
N LEU A 350 3.04 6.34 15.97
CA LEU A 350 2.84 5.94 14.57
C LEU A 350 2.66 7.15 13.64
N VAL A 351 3.06 7.02 12.38
CA VAL A 351 2.61 7.98 11.36
C VAL A 351 1.11 7.86 11.13
N SER A 352 0.45 9.01 10.98
CA SER A 352 -0.93 9.04 10.51
C SER A 352 -0.91 8.98 9.00
N TYR A 353 -1.22 7.82 8.42
CA TYR A 353 -1.69 7.80 7.05
C TYR A 353 -3.10 8.42 7.02
N PRO A 354 -3.43 9.26 6.02
CA PRO A 354 -4.84 9.51 5.74
C PRO A 354 -5.54 8.14 5.61
N PRO A 355 -6.76 7.98 6.13
CA PRO A 355 -7.45 6.68 6.12
C PRO A 355 -7.29 6.03 4.75
N ALA A 356 -6.83 4.77 4.77
CA ALA A 356 -6.40 3.96 3.62
C ALA A 356 -6.99 4.51 2.32
N SER A 357 -6.10 5.02 1.46
CA SER A 357 -6.35 5.58 0.14
C SER A 357 -7.78 5.35 -0.31
N THR A 358 -8.56 6.43 -0.40
CA THR A 358 -9.92 6.43 -0.94
C THR A 358 -9.99 5.44 -2.10
N CYS A 359 -10.70 4.32 -1.90
CA CYS A 359 -10.81 3.24 -2.90
C CYS A 359 -10.94 3.89 -4.28
N PRO A 360 -10.04 3.65 -5.26
CA PRO A 360 -10.01 4.41 -6.51
C PRO A 360 -11.36 4.43 -7.22
N LEU A 361 -12.10 3.32 -7.10
CA LEU A 361 -13.51 3.22 -7.45
C LEU A 361 -14.36 4.25 -6.70
N LEU A 362 -14.40 4.23 -5.36
CA LEU A 362 -15.16 5.20 -4.57
C LEU A 362 -14.74 6.66 -4.83
N ALA A 363 -13.45 6.95 -4.97
CA ALA A 363 -12.97 8.31 -5.24
C ALA A 363 -13.43 8.81 -6.62
N THR A 364 -13.35 7.93 -7.63
CA THR A 364 -13.74 8.25 -9.00
C THR A 364 -15.26 8.31 -9.14
N THR A 365 -16.01 7.38 -8.51
CA THR A 365 -17.46 7.43 -8.38
C THR A 365 -17.93 8.69 -7.68
N GLN A 366 -17.25 9.10 -6.58
CA GLN A 366 -17.56 10.34 -5.86
C GLN A 366 -17.47 11.54 -6.81
N THR A 367 -16.38 11.59 -7.58
CA THR A 367 -16.10 12.70 -8.50
C THR A 367 -17.10 12.70 -9.65
N TYR A 368 -17.33 11.55 -10.28
CA TYR A 368 -18.22 11.42 -11.43
C TYR A 368 -19.67 11.78 -11.09
N TYR A 369 -20.18 11.28 -9.96
CA TYR A 369 -21.57 11.49 -9.53
C TYR A 369 -21.73 12.69 -8.57
N ALA A 370 -20.66 13.43 -8.29
CA ALA A 370 -20.64 14.57 -7.37
C ALA A 370 -21.26 14.24 -6.00
N LEU A 371 -20.92 13.07 -5.45
CA LEU A 371 -21.45 12.60 -4.17
C LEU A 371 -20.74 13.25 -2.98
N PRO A 372 -21.47 13.51 -1.87
CA PRO A 372 -20.85 14.07 -0.68
C PRO A 372 -20.08 12.97 0.09
N ASN A 373 -18.76 13.01 -0.02
CA ASN A 373 -17.83 12.31 0.88
C ASN A 373 -17.91 10.76 0.84
N LEU A 374 -18.17 10.17 -0.33
CA LEU A 374 -18.18 8.72 -0.54
C LEU A 374 -16.84 8.04 -0.16
N SER A 375 -15.72 8.77 -0.22
CA SER A 375 -14.42 8.33 0.29
C SER A 375 -14.42 7.98 1.78
N ALA A 376 -15.21 8.68 2.60
CA ALA A 376 -15.37 8.37 4.02
C ALA A 376 -16.24 7.11 4.24
N ASP A 377 -17.04 6.73 3.25
CA ASP A 377 -17.89 5.54 3.26
C ASP A 377 -17.13 4.26 2.86
N ASN A 378 -15.79 4.31 2.77
CA ASN A 378 -14.97 3.13 2.55
C ASN A 378 -15.21 2.06 3.64
N GLN A 379 -15.36 2.48 4.90
CA GLN A 379 -15.71 1.56 5.99
C GLN A 379 -17.09 0.93 5.81
N LEU A 380 -18.08 1.72 5.40
CA LEU A 380 -19.43 1.23 5.14
C LEU A 380 -19.44 0.24 3.96
N THR A 381 -18.68 0.53 2.90
CA THR A 381 -18.53 -0.36 1.74
C THR A 381 -17.92 -1.70 2.15
N ASN A 382 -16.85 -1.67 2.94
CA ASN A 382 -16.23 -2.87 3.50
C ASN A 382 -17.20 -3.66 4.39
N GLN A 383 -18.04 -2.97 5.16
CA GLN A 383 -19.09 -3.60 5.97
C GLN A 383 -20.16 -4.26 5.10
N ILE A 384 -20.63 -3.62 4.02
CA ILE A 384 -21.60 -4.22 3.08
C ILE A 384 -21.03 -5.49 2.46
N GLN A 385 -19.78 -5.44 1.99
CA GLN A 385 -19.12 -6.61 1.41
C GLN A 385 -19.01 -7.74 2.44
N LYS A 386 -18.56 -7.44 3.65
CA LYS A 386 -18.32 -8.44 4.70
C LYS A 386 -19.60 -9.02 5.29
N THR A 387 -20.57 -8.17 5.62
CA THR A 387 -21.76 -8.53 6.40
C THR A 387 -22.92 -9.02 5.53
N PHE A 388 -22.98 -8.60 4.26
CA PHE A 388 -24.07 -8.96 3.36
C PHE A 388 -23.60 -9.77 2.16
N LEU A 389 -22.78 -9.21 1.28
CA LEU A 389 -22.47 -9.83 -0.02
C LEU A 389 -21.66 -11.13 0.13
N SER A 390 -20.58 -11.14 0.91
CA SER A 390 -19.72 -12.31 1.11
C SER A 390 -20.39 -13.46 1.88
N GLN A 391 -21.60 -13.24 2.42
CA GLN A 391 -22.37 -14.28 3.11
C GLN A 391 -23.14 -15.19 2.13
N SER A 392 -23.07 -14.93 0.82
CA SER A 392 -23.71 -15.75 -0.21
C SER A 392 -22.79 -16.00 -1.40
N GLU A 393 -23.02 -17.09 -2.14
CA GLU A 393 -22.29 -17.40 -3.37
C GLU A 393 -22.53 -16.32 -4.45
N THR A 394 -23.79 -15.88 -4.62
CA THR A 394 -24.13 -14.82 -5.57
C THR A 394 -23.47 -13.49 -5.19
N GLY A 395 -23.48 -13.11 -3.92
CA GLY A 395 -22.85 -11.86 -3.48
C GLY A 395 -21.32 -11.91 -3.59
N SER A 396 -20.70 -13.07 -3.37
CA SER A 396 -19.26 -13.26 -3.60
C SER A 396 -18.89 -13.17 -5.08
N LEU A 397 -19.72 -13.71 -5.97
CA LEU A 397 -19.57 -13.53 -7.42
C LEU A 397 -19.62 -12.05 -7.81
N LEU A 398 -20.62 -11.31 -7.31
CA LEU A 398 -20.75 -9.88 -7.59
C LEU A 398 -19.54 -9.07 -7.07
N ILE A 399 -19.04 -9.39 -5.87
CA ILE A 399 -17.80 -8.81 -5.35
C ILE A 399 -16.66 -9.05 -6.32
N GLY A 400 -16.41 -10.31 -6.69
CA GLY A 400 -15.29 -10.67 -7.56
C GLY A 400 -15.39 -10.02 -8.94
N THR A 401 -16.59 -9.95 -9.53
CA THR A 401 -16.83 -9.24 -10.79
C THR A 401 -16.50 -7.76 -10.67
N VAL A 402 -16.84 -7.07 -9.58
CA VAL A 402 -16.47 -5.65 -9.41
C VAL A 402 -14.94 -5.50 -9.32
N TYR A 403 -14.26 -6.35 -8.54
CA TYR A 403 -12.81 -6.26 -8.35
C TYR A 403 -12.03 -6.53 -9.64
N LEU A 404 -12.42 -7.54 -10.43
CA LEU A 404 -11.74 -7.86 -11.69
C LEU A 404 -11.88 -6.76 -12.75
N ASN A 405 -12.90 -5.91 -12.65
CA ASN A 405 -13.23 -4.91 -13.65
C ASN A 405 -13.04 -3.46 -13.18
N ILE A 406 -12.43 -3.26 -12.00
CA ILE A 406 -12.31 -1.96 -11.34
C ILE A 406 -11.56 -0.95 -12.21
N ASP A 407 -10.45 -1.34 -12.82
CA ASP A 407 -9.62 -0.44 -13.65
C ASP A 407 -10.34 0.01 -14.92
N THR A 408 -11.04 -0.93 -15.58
CA THR A 408 -11.88 -0.63 -16.75
C THR A 408 -12.93 0.42 -16.38
N PHE A 409 -13.60 0.23 -15.25
CA PHE A 409 -14.66 1.13 -14.82
C PHE A 409 -14.13 2.50 -14.38
N VAL A 410 -13.05 2.54 -13.58
CA VAL A 410 -12.39 3.78 -13.16
C VAL A 410 -11.93 4.59 -14.37
N THR A 411 -11.30 3.93 -15.34
CA THR A 411 -10.83 4.57 -16.58
C THR A 411 -11.97 5.22 -17.34
N ARG A 412 -13.09 4.51 -17.53
CA ARG A 412 -14.26 5.05 -18.22
C ARG A 412 -14.88 6.22 -17.46
N LEU A 413 -15.09 6.11 -16.14
CA LEU A 413 -15.63 7.23 -15.36
C LEU A 413 -14.75 8.49 -15.45
N GLN A 414 -13.43 8.36 -15.59
CA GLN A 414 -12.54 9.51 -15.75
C GLN A 414 -12.60 10.12 -17.16
N GLN A 415 -12.83 9.30 -18.19
CA GLN A 415 -12.77 9.73 -19.60
C GLN A 415 -14.14 10.14 -20.16
N ASP A 416 -15.19 9.40 -19.80
CA ASP A 416 -16.53 9.45 -20.39
C ASP A 416 -17.44 10.41 -19.62
N THR A 417 -17.07 11.69 -19.62
CA THR A 417 -17.72 12.76 -18.83
C THR A 417 -18.45 13.80 -19.71
N GLY A 418 -19.34 14.57 -19.08
CA GLY A 418 -20.03 15.70 -19.71
C GLY A 418 -21.35 15.33 -20.41
N THR A 419 -21.81 16.23 -21.27
CA THR A 419 -23.15 16.16 -21.89
C THR A 419 -23.32 15.00 -22.85
N ALA A 420 -22.23 14.54 -23.50
CA ALA A 420 -22.26 13.37 -24.36
C ALA A 420 -22.68 12.10 -23.61
N TYR A 421 -22.49 12.08 -22.28
CA TYR A 421 -22.78 10.94 -21.43
C TYR A 421 -23.95 11.14 -20.45
N ASP A 422 -24.78 12.17 -20.67
CA ASP A 422 -25.91 12.54 -19.80
C ASP A 422 -25.53 12.64 -18.30
N GLN A 423 -24.28 13.02 -18.02
CA GLN A 423 -23.69 12.91 -16.68
C GLN A 423 -24.47 13.72 -15.64
N ALA A 424 -25.03 14.87 -16.02
CA ALA A 424 -25.80 15.72 -15.10
C ALA A 424 -27.10 15.04 -14.62
N ALA A 425 -27.78 14.29 -15.49
CA ALA A 425 -28.97 13.54 -15.11
C ALA A 425 -28.60 12.37 -14.19
N ALA A 426 -27.53 11.64 -14.53
CA ALA A 426 -27.03 10.55 -13.71
C ALA A 426 -26.57 11.04 -12.32
N GLN A 427 -25.89 12.20 -12.24
CA GLN A 427 -25.53 12.86 -10.98
C GLN A 427 -26.75 13.14 -10.11
N ALA A 428 -27.78 13.78 -10.68
CA ALA A 428 -28.99 14.14 -9.95
C ALA A 428 -29.71 12.90 -9.39
N ALA A 429 -29.84 11.85 -10.20
CA ALA A 429 -30.45 10.60 -9.78
C ALA A 429 -29.64 9.91 -8.67
N VAL A 430 -28.33 9.71 -8.87
CA VAL A 430 -27.47 9.03 -7.90
C VAL A 430 -27.39 9.77 -6.57
N GLN A 431 -27.33 11.10 -6.58
CA GLN A 431 -27.37 11.90 -5.35
C GLN A 431 -28.68 11.74 -4.58
N ALA A 432 -29.81 11.63 -5.27
CA ALA A 432 -31.10 11.40 -4.65
C ALA A 432 -31.14 10.01 -3.97
N TYR A 433 -30.75 8.95 -4.68
CA TYR A 433 -30.72 7.61 -4.10
C TYR A 433 -29.72 7.49 -2.95
N TYR A 434 -28.53 8.09 -3.07
CA TYR A 434 -27.53 8.12 -2.00
C TYR A 434 -28.11 8.78 -0.73
N SER A 435 -28.76 9.93 -0.88
CA SER A 435 -29.38 10.65 0.25
C SER A 435 -30.50 9.85 0.90
N THR A 436 -31.26 9.08 0.12
CA THR A 436 -32.37 8.26 0.62
C THR A 436 -31.89 7.00 1.35
N TYR A 437 -30.92 6.27 0.78
CA TYR A 437 -30.60 4.91 1.20
C TYR A 437 -29.34 4.77 2.05
N ARG A 438 -28.39 5.72 2.01
CA ARG A 438 -27.09 5.55 2.67
C ARG A 438 -27.19 5.30 4.18
N ASP A 439 -28.00 6.09 4.89
CA ASP A 439 -28.16 5.93 6.34
C ASP A 439 -28.99 4.71 6.72
N LEU A 440 -29.96 4.32 5.88
CA LEU A 440 -30.69 3.06 6.04
C LEU A 440 -29.75 1.87 5.94
N ILE A 441 -28.91 1.83 4.89
CA ILE A 441 -27.93 0.76 4.69
C ILE A 441 -26.94 0.71 5.86
N ALA A 442 -26.44 1.86 6.32
CA ALA A 442 -25.54 1.92 7.47
C ALA A 442 -26.18 1.38 8.75
N ALA A 443 -27.46 1.70 9.00
CA ALA A 443 -28.19 1.18 10.15
C ALA A 443 -28.38 -0.35 10.08
N GLU A 444 -28.73 -0.88 8.90
CA GLU A 444 -28.92 -2.32 8.69
C GLU A 444 -27.59 -3.08 8.80
N MET A 445 -26.48 -2.53 8.32
CA MET A 445 -25.14 -3.14 8.49
C MET A 445 -24.69 -3.18 9.96
N ALA A 446 -25.13 -2.22 10.76
CA ALA A 446 -24.86 -2.18 12.20
C ALA A 446 -25.77 -3.14 13.01
N ALA A 447 -26.92 -3.52 12.46
CA ALA A 447 -27.92 -4.38 13.10
C ALA A 447 -28.36 -5.52 12.16
N PRO A 448 -27.49 -6.51 11.89
CA PRO A 448 -27.74 -7.57 10.89
C PRO A 448 -28.92 -8.51 11.20
N ASP A 449 -29.45 -8.46 12.43
CA ASP A 449 -30.64 -9.20 12.88
C ASP A 449 -31.92 -8.35 12.86
N SER A 450 -31.86 -7.18 12.23
CA SER A 450 -32.99 -6.29 12.04
C SER A 450 -34.16 -6.99 11.35
N THR A 451 -35.38 -6.61 11.74
CA THR A 451 -36.62 -7.09 11.10
C THR A 451 -37.08 -6.19 9.96
N THR A 452 -36.31 -5.16 9.60
CA THR A 452 -36.57 -4.34 8.42
C THR A 452 -36.59 -5.22 7.17
N THR A 453 -37.57 -5.01 6.31
CA THR A 453 -37.74 -5.79 5.08
C THR A 453 -37.61 -4.89 3.85
N VAL A 454 -37.07 -5.42 2.76
CA VAL A 454 -37.05 -4.75 1.46
C VAL A 454 -38.48 -4.48 0.98
N SER A 455 -38.82 -3.22 0.73
CA SER A 455 -40.12 -2.83 0.19
C SER A 455 -40.16 -2.98 -1.34
N SER A 456 -41.36 -2.96 -1.93
CA SER A 456 -41.48 -2.91 -3.40
C SER A 456 -40.88 -1.61 -3.96
N THR A 457 -40.98 -0.50 -3.22
CA THR A 457 -40.37 0.77 -3.60
C THR A 457 -38.86 0.69 -3.58
N ASP A 458 -38.27 0.01 -2.59
CA ASP A 458 -36.81 -0.17 -2.51
C ASP A 458 -36.29 -0.96 -3.72
N ALA A 459 -37.02 -2.01 -4.11
CA ALA A 459 -36.71 -2.82 -5.28
C ALA A 459 -36.82 -2.00 -6.59
N ASP A 460 -37.91 -1.24 -6.74
CA ASP A 460 -38.13 -0.37 -7.90
C ASP A 460 -37.05 0.72 -8.00
N ASP A 461 -36.67 1.34 -6.88
CA ASP A 461 -35.62 2.35 -6.82
C ASP A 461 -34.25 1.77 -7.17
N ALA A 462 -33.92 0.55 -6.71
CA ALA A 462 -32.68 -0.13 -7.10
C ALA A 462 -32.62 -0.40 -8.61
N ILE A 463 -33.74 -0.78 -9.22
CA ILE A 463 -33.86 -0.99 -10.66
C ILE A 463 -33.72 0.33 -11.41
N ASN A 464 -34.40 1.39 -10.94
CA ASN A 464 -34.35 2.71 -11.57
C ASN A 464 -32.95 3.33 -11.46
N LEU A 465 -32.26 3.14 -10.33
CA LEU A 465 -30.86 3.53 -10.18
C LEU A 465 -29.99 2.96 -11.30
N VAL A 466 -30.14 1.67 -11.64
CA VAL A 466 -29.38 1.05 -12.75
C VAL A 466 -29.71 1.69 -14.09
N LEU A 467 -30.98 1.99 -14.35
CA LEU A 467 -31.39 2.68 -15.57
C LEU A 467 -30.82 4.10 -15.65
N ASP A 468 -30.81 4.83 -14.53
CA ASP A 468 -30.34 6.20 -14.44
C ASP A 468 -28.81 6.30 -14.59
N ILE A 469 -28.03 5.37 -14.00
CA ILE A 469 -26.56 5.39 -14.12
C ILE A 469 -26.07 4.93 -15.49
N THR A 470 -26.81 4.04 -16.16
CA THR A 470 -26.43 3.51 -17.48
C THR A 470 -27.01 4.33 -18.64
N GLY A 471 -28.09 5.06 -18.38
CA GLY A 471 -28.89 5.69 -19.42
C GLY A 471 -29.55 4.68 -20.37
N TYR A 472 -29.75 3.44 -19.93
CA TYR A 472 -30.26 2.35 -20.76
C TYR A 472 -31.71 2.61 -21.20
N LYS A 473 -31.92 2.72 -22.51
CA LYS A 473 -33.22 3.07 -23.10
C LYS A 473 -33.52 2.18 -24.30
N TYR A 474 -34.81 1.86 -24.47
CA TYR A 474 -35.33 1.21 -25.67
C TYR A 474 -36.07 2.24 -26.52
N ASP A 475 -35.65 2.39 -27.78
CA ASP A 475 -36.38 3.20 -28.75
C ASP A 475 -37.33 2.30 -29.57
N SER A 476 -38.63 2.45 -29.31
CA SER A 476 -39.67 1.68 -30.01
C SER A 476 -39.77 2.00 -31.51
N THR A 477 -39.23 3.14 -31.94
CA THR A 477 -39.27 3.58 -33.35
C THR A 477 -38.21 2.86 -34.17
N THR A 478 -37.01 2.71 -33.61
CA THR A 478 -35.88 2.04 -34.27
C THR A 478 -35.73 0.58 -33.86
N ALA A 479 -36.47 0.14 -32.83
CA ALA A 479 -36.33 -1.18 -32.19
C ALA A 479 -34.89 -1.46 -31.73
N THR A 480 -34.20 -0.42 -31.25
CA THR A 480 -32.82 -0.51 -30.77
C THR A 480 -32.69 -0.11 -29.31
N TYR A 481 -31.69 -0.69 -28.64
CA TYR A 481 -31.28 -0.32 -27.31
C TYR A 481 -30.08 0.61 -27.37
N SER A 482 -30.09 1.65 -26.53
CA SER A 482 -28.99 2.59 -26.39
C SER A 482 -28.66 2.82 -24.93
N VAL A 483 -27.47 3.38 -24.71
CA VAL A 483 -26.95 3.82 -23.42
C VAL A 483 -26.38 5.21 -23.62
N THR A 484 -26.56 6.06 -22.62
CA THR A 484 -25.90 7.36 -22.57
C THR A 484 -24.82 7.40 -21.49
N GLY A 485 -24.73 6.43 -20.59
CA GLY A 485 -23.66 6.38 -19.58
C GLY A 485 -22.34 5.78 -20.07
N PRO A 486 -21.34 5.66 -19.18
CA PRO A 486 -20.00 5.10 -19.45
C PRO A 486 -19.99 3.55 -19.58
N TYR A 487 -21.11 2.98 -20.00
CA TYR A 487 -21.36 1.54 -20.07
C TYR A 487 -21.62 1.13 -21.51
N THR A 488 -21.40 -0.14 -21.81
CA THR A 488 -21.84 -0.73 -23.07
C THR A 488 -23.31 -1.17 -22.98
N VAL A 489 -23.97 -1.31 -24.13
CA VAL A 489 -25.37 -1.80 -24.19
C VAL A 489 -25.52 -3.17 -23.50
N PRO A 490 -24.64 -4.18 -23.72
CA PRO A 490 -24.70 -5.44 -22.99
C PRO A 490 -24.52 -5.29 -21.47
N GLU A 491 -23.56 -4.48 -21.02
CA GLU A 491 -23.34 -4.24 -19.57
C GLU A 491 -24.61 -3.70 -18.92
N ALA A 492 -25.21 -2.65 -19.51
CA ALA A 492 -26.39 -2.02 -18.97
C ALA A 492 -27.63 -2.94 -18.98
N GLN A 493 -27.83 -3.66 -20.08
CA GLN A 493 -28.93 -4.61 -20.22
C GLN A 493 -28.87 -5.70 -19.15
N TYR A 494 -27.70 -6.31 -18.96
CA TYR A 494 -27.56 -7.45 -18.04
C TYR A 494 -27.46 -7.00 -16.58
N ALA A 495 -26.93 -5.81 -16.30
CA ALA A 495 -27.06 -5.18 -14.98
C ALA A 495 -28.53 -4.97 -14.60
N TYR A 496 -29.36 -4.49 -15.53
CA TYR A 496 -30.81 -4.36 -15.32
C TYR A 496 -31.45 -5.73 -15.02
N VAL A 497 -31.15 -6.77 -15.82
CA VAL A 497 -31.71 -8.11 -15.61
C VAL A 497 -31.35 -8.70 -14.24
N ILE A 498 -30.09 -8.57 -13.82
CA ILE A 498 -29.62 -9.06 -12.51
C ILE A 498 -30.31 -8.28 -11.38
N THR A 499 -30.35 -6.96 -11.49
CA THR A 499 -30.95 -6.10 -10.46
C THR A 499 -32.45 -6.30 -10.37
N TYR A 500 -33.14 -6.50 -11.50
CA TYR A 500 -34.55 -6.84 -11.53
C TYR A 500 -34.82 -8.16 -10.82
N LEU A 501 -34.05 -9.22 -11.12
CA LEU A 501 -34.20 -10.52 -10.47
C LEU A 501 -33.99 -10.39 -8.95
N LEU A 502 -32.87 -9.81 -8.53
CA LEU A 502 -32.51 -9.73 -7.12
C LEU A 502 -33.45 -8.80 -6.36
N GLY A 503 -33.71 -7.60 -6.88
CA GLY A 503 -34.58 -6.61 -6.24
C GLY A 503 -36.00 -7.13 -6.04
N THR A 504 -36.64 -7.61 -7.11
CA THR A 504 -38.02 -8.13 -7.01
C THR A 504 -38.09 -9.42 -6.18
N GLY A 505 -37.07 -10.28 -6.26
CA GLY A 505 -36.98 -11.50 -5.48
C GLY A 505 -36.83 -11.27 -3.97
N MET A 506 -36.25 -10.14 -3.57
CA MET A 506 -36.03 -9.80 -2.16
C MET A 506 -37.18 -9.06 -1.49
N VAL A 507 -38.24 -8.66 -2.21
CA VAL A 507 -39.36 -7.92 -1.60
C VAL A 507 -39.99 -8.71 -0.45
N GLY A 508 -40.10 -8.07 0.71
CA GLY A 508 -40.59 -8.65 1.97
C GLY A 508 -39.55 -9.45 2.76
N MET A 509 -38.30 -9.56 2.27
CA MET A 509 -37.22 -10.25 2.96
C MET A 509 -36.48 -9.31 3.90
N THR A 510 -36.11 -9.81 5.09
CA THR A 510 -35.07 -9.19 5.93
C THR A 510 -33.69 -9.47 5.36
N MET A 511 -32.65 -8.81 5.87
CA MET A 511 -31.27 -9.02 5.41
C MET A 511 -30.85 -10.50 5.43
N GLN A 512 -31.15 -11.23 6.51
CA GLN A 512 -30.84 -12.66 6.63
C GLN A 512 -31.57 -13.51 5.58
N HIS A 513 -32.84 -13.20 5.31
CA HIS A 513 -33.60 -13.90 4.28
C HIS A 513 -33.07 -13.58 2.87
N ALA A 514 -32.64 -12.34 2.62
CA ALA A 514 -32.03 -11.94 1.36
C ALA A 514 -30.67 -12.64 1.13
N ILE A 515 -29.84 -12.77 2.16
CA ILE A 515 -28.59 -13.55 2.12
C ILE A 515 -28.89 -15.01 1.76
N ALA A 516 -29.88 -15.63 2.43
CA ALA A 516 -30.28 -17.00 2.15
C ALA A 516 -30.82 -17.19 0.73
N TYR A 517 -31.59 -16.21 0.22
CA TYR A 517 -32.06 -16.18 -1.16
C TYR A 517 -30.91 -16.11 -2.16
N MET A 518 -29.94 -15.22 -1.94
CA MET A 518 -28.72 -15.11 -2.76
C MET A 518 -27.81 -16.34 -2.65
N GLY A 519 -27.93 -17.13 -1.59
CA GLY A 519 -27.22 -18.39 -1.41
C GLY A 519 -27.83 -19.59 -2.16
N GLN A 520 -28.98 -19.41 -2.81
CA GLN A 520 -29.60 -20.50 -3.60
C GLN A 520 -28.83 -20.71 -4.90
N ALA A 521 -28.49 -21.98 -5.20
CA ALA A 521 -27.76 -22.34 -6.42
C ALA A 521 -28.43 -21.84 -7.72
N ALA A 522 -29.76 -21.85 -7.78
CA ALA A 522 -30.49 -21.35 -8.96
C ALA A 522 -30.30 -19.84 -9.19
N ILE A 523 -30.18 -19.06 -8.10
CA ILE A 523 -29.91 -17.62 -8.18
C ILE A 523 -28.48 -17.37 -8.63
N TYR A 524 -27.52 -18.07 -8.03
CA TYR A 524 -26.12 -18.01 -8.45
C TYR A 524 -25.95 -18.36 -9.93
N GLU A 525 -26.49 -19.51 -10.37
CA GLU A 525 -26.39 -19.96 -11.75
C GLU A 525 -27.02 -18.96 -12.72
N PHE A 526 -28.16 -18.37 -12.38
CA PHE A 526 -28.79 -17.35 -13.21
C PHE A 526 -27.88 -16.12 -13.34
N VAL A 527 -27.37 -15.60 -12.23
CA VAL A 527 -26.52 -14.39 -12.22
C VAL A 527 -25.22 -14.66 -12.98
N TYR A 528 -24.55 -15.78 -12.72
CA TYR A 528 -23.33 -16.18 -13.42
C TYR A 528 -23.54 -16.32 -14.93
N ASN A 529 -24.58 -17.05 -15.36
CA ASN A 529 -24.89 -17.21 -16.79
C ASN A 529 -25.35 -15.91 -17.45
N THR A 530 -25.85 -14.95 -16.68
CA THR A 530 -26.21 -13.63 -17.19
C THR A 530 -24.96 -12.78 -17.39
N LEU A 531 -24.04 -12.79 -16.43
CA LEU A 531 -22.76 -12.09 -16.52
C LEU A 531 -21.88 -12.64 -17.66
N LEU A 532 -21.90 -13.96 -17.92
CA LEU A 532 -21.18 -14.57 -19.05
C LEU A 532 -21.58 -14.02 -20.43
N LYS A 533 -22.74 -13.35 -20.54
CA LYS A 533 -23.21 -12.75 -21.80
C LYS A 533 -22.66 -11.34 -22.02
N VAL A 534 -21.93 -10.78 -21.06
CA VAL A 534 -21.30 -9.46 -21.14
C VAL A 534 -19.84 -9.67 -21.57
N PRO A 535 -19.48 -9.39 -22.83
CA PRO A 535 -18.14 -9.71 -23.36
C PRO A 535 -17.04 -8.78 -22.84
N THR A 536 -17.40 -7.70 -22.15
CA THR A 536 -16.49 -6.64 -21.70
C THR A 536 -16.17 -6.72 -20.20
N ILE A 537 -16.63 -7.77 -19.51
CA ILE A 537 -16.33 -7.98 -18.09
C ILE A 537 -15.64 -9.32 -17.88
N ASP A 538 -14.67 -9.32 -16.97
CA ASP A 538 -14.01 -10.52 -16.46
C ASP A 538 -14.77 -11.10 -15.26
N LEU A 539 -14.81 -12.43 -15.15
CA LEU A 539 -15.51 -13.15 -14.07
C LEU A 539 -14.54 -14.01 -13.22
N PRO A 540 -14.83 -14.18 -11.91
CA PRO A 540 -14.00 -14.94 -10.97
C PRO A 540 -13.80 -16.43 -11.26
#